data_AF-A0A935VKY5-F1
#
_entry.id   AF-A0A935VKY5-F1
#
_cell.length_a   1.000
_cell.length_b   1.000
_cell.length_c   1.000
_cell.angle_alpha   90.00
_cell.angle_beta   90.00
_cell.angle_gamma   90.00
#
_symmetry.space_group_name_H-M   'P 1'
#
loop_
_entity.id
_entity.type
_entity.pdbx_description
1 polymer ?
#
loop_
_entity_poly.entity_id
_entity_poly.type
_entity_poly.pdbx_seq_one_letter_code
_entity_poly.pdbx_strand_id
1 'polypeptide(L)'
;MNLNVQTSAQPTAAVNFTYTWSGPGGYTANIANPLIASAQPTNSGVYSVTVNPGSCPIVSQVTVNVYPTPTITALANNGPVCQGSSLTINAAANVSATTTYSWTGPNAFTANTLSNTINNVMPAATRFYSLTVTTAYLAPTYQQTLTCSATAQNECGSCSGGTVGCYTILHSLPKL
;
A
#
# COMPACT_ATOMS: atom_id res chain seq x y z
N MET A 1 3.88 7.93 -5.82
CA MET A 1 4.00 7.24 -7.12
C MET A 1 4.03 8.30 -8.21
N ASN A 2 4.98 8.22 -9.14
CA ASN A 2 5.08 9.19 -10.24
C ASN A 2 4.52 8.56 -11.51
N LEU A 3 3.76 9.34 -12.28
CA LEU A 3 3.13 8.90 -13.52
C LEU A 3 3.83 9.58 -14.70
N ASN A 4 4.37 8.77 -15.61
CA ASN A 4 4.96 9.23 -16.87
C ASN A 4 4.01 8.92 -18.02
N VAL A 5 3.57 9.96 -18.73
CA VAL A 5 2.72 9.80 -19.92
C VAL A 5 3.60 10.06 -21.13
N GLN A 6 3.87 9.03 -21.92
CA GLN A 6 4.81 9.12 -23.05
C GLN A 6 4.09 8.89 -24.38
N THR A 7 4.61 9.53 -25.42
CA THR A 7 4.22 9.25 -26.81
C THR A 7 4.99 8.05 -27.33
N SER A 8 4.31 7.03 -27.88
CA SER A 8 4.94 5.82 -28.42
C SER A 8 5.63 6.01 -29.79
N ALA A 9 5.80 7.24 -30.26
CA ALA A 9 6.42 7.56 -31.54
C ALA A 9 7.46 8.67 -31.37
N GLN A 10 8.73 8.34 -31.61
CA GLN A 10 9.85 9.29 -31.64
C GLN A 10 10.14 9.62 -33.12
N PRO A 11 9.92 10.86 -33.59
CA PRO A 11 10.19 11.23 -34.98
C PRO A 11 11.70 11.47 -35.22
N THR A 12 12.21 10.91 -36.32
CA THR A 12 13.63 10.90 -36.75
C THR A 12 14.09 12.13 -37.55
N ALA A 13 13.34 13.25 -37.55
CA ALA A 13 13.74 14.45 -38.29
C ALA A 13 13.50 15.74 -37.48
N ALA A 14 14.40 16.71 -37.66
CA ALA A 14 14.46 18.01 -36.98
C ALA A 14 13.31 18.96 -37.40
N VAL A 15 12.08 18.56 -37.09
CA VAL A 15 10.89 19.42 -37.15
C VAL A 15 10.55 19.81 -35.71
N ASN A 16 10.29 21.09 -35.46
CA ASN A 16 9.81 21.54 -34.15
C ASN A 16 8.36 21.07 -33.98
N PHE A 17 8.17 19.95 -33.30
CA PHE A 17 6.84 19.47 -32.92
C PHE A 17 6.30 20.30 -31.76
N THR A 18 5.05 20.73 -31.88
CA THR A 18 4.31 21.30 -30.74
C THR A 18 3.40 20.23 -30.15
N TYR A 19 3.49 20.04 -28.84
CA TYR A 19 2.69 19.08 -28.09
C TYR A 19 1.66 19.83 -27.28
N THR A 20 0.43 19.34 -27.25
CA THR A 20 -0.63 19.86 -26.39
C THR A 20 -1.38 18.70 -25.77
N TRP A 21 -1.22 18.55 -24.45
CA TRP A 21 -1.90 17.54 -23.66
C TRP A 21 -3.15 18.11 -23.03
N SER A 22 -4.19 17.29 -22.93
CA SER A 22 -5.40 17.52 -22.14
C SER A 22 -5.74 16.27 -21.35
N GLY A 23 -6.34 16.43 -20.17
CA GLY A 23 -6.69 15.29 -19.32
C GLY A 23 -7.59 15.62 -18.14
N PRO A 24 -7.77 14.65 -17.22
CA PRO A 24 -8.63 14.78 -16.04
C PRO A 24 -8.28 15.98 -15.16
N GLY A 25 -9.28 16.56 -14.51
CA GLY A 25 -9.09 17.68 -13.59
C GLY A 25 -8.59 18.98 -14.25
N GLY A 26 -8.78 19.12 -15.58
CA GLY A 26 -8.28 20.28 -16.33
C GLY A 26 -6.79 20.22 -16.62
N TYR A 27 -6.17 19.03 -16.54
CA TYR A 27 -4.75 18.86 -16.81
C TYR A 27 -4.37 19.33 -18.22
N THR A 28 -3.32 20.15 -18.34
CA THR A 28 -2.73 20.55 -19.62
C THR A 28 -1.21 20.57 -19.55
N ALA A 29 -0.52 20.19 -20.62
CA ALA A 29 0.93 20.29 -20.74
C ALA A 29 1.38 20.49 -22.18
N ASN A 30 2.50 21.19 -22.39
CA ASN A 30 3.01 21.50 -23.73
C ASN A 30 4.41 20.89 -24.00
N ILE A 31 4.70 19.77 -23.35
CA ILE A 31 5.98 19.05 -23.45
C ILE A 31 5.75 17.63 -23.98
N ALA A 32 6.77 17.05 -24.60
CA ALA A 32 6.67 15.72 -25.22
C ALA A 32 6.36 14.61 -24.19
N ASN A 33 7.00 14.65 -23.02
CA ASN A 33 6.87 13.65 -21.96
C ASN A 33 6.54 14.32 -20.62
N PRO A 34 5.26 14.60 -20.34
CA PRO A 34 4.86 15.14 -19.05
C PRO A 34 5.01 14.13 -17.90
N LEU A 35 5.41 14.65 -16.74
CA LEU A 35 5.47 13.94 -15.47
C LEU A 35 4.42 14.50 -14.51
N ILE A 36 3.55 13.64 -13.98
CA ILE A 36 2.66 13.97 -12.86
C ILE A 36 3.28 13.37 -11.60
N ALA A 37 3.87 14.23 -10.77
CA ALA A 37 4.41 13.84 -9.47
C ALA A 37 3.28 13.57 -8.48
N SER A 38 3.49 12.58 -7.59
CA SER A 38 2.52 12.24 -6.52
C SER A 38 1.09 12.03 -7.02
N ALA A 39 0.94 11.31 -8.15
CA ALA A 39 -0.35 11.07 -8.80
C ALA A 39 -1.36 10.44 -7.82
N GLN A 40 -2.58 10.96 -7.85
CA GLN A 40 -3.72 10.54 -7.03
C GLN A 40 -4.78 9.82 -7.88
N PRO A 41 -5.70 9.06 -7.28
CA PRO A 41 -6.80 8.42 -8.01
C PRO A 41 -7.62 9.38 -8.87
N THR A 42 -7.75 10.66 -8.46
CA THR A 42 -8.41 11.73 -9.22
C THR A 42 -7.71 12.09 -10.52
N ASN A 43 -6.44 11.72 -10.70
CA ASN A 43 -5.71 11.87 -11.96
C ASN A 43 -5.97 10.73 -12.94
N SER A 44 -6.78 9.73 -12.58
CA SER A 44 -7.20 8.68 -13.50
C SER A 44 -8.14 9.22 -14.57
N GLY A 45 -8.00 8.70 -15.79
CA GLY A 45 -8.87 9.02 -16.91
C GLY A 45 -8.12 9.05 -18.24
N VAL A 46 -8.78 9.60 -19.26
CA VAL A 46 -8.23 9.67 -20.61
C VAL A 46 -7.37 10.93 -20.76
N TYR A 47 -6.11 10.74 -21.12
CA TYR A 47 -5.21 11.80 -21.54
C TYR A 47 -5.13 11.82 -23.06
N SER A 48 -5.32 13.00 -23.65
CA SER A 48 -5.21 13.20 -25.09
C SER A 48 -4.05 14.13 -25.41
N VAL A 49 -3.20 13.72 -26.35
CA VAL A 49 -2.12 14.55 -26.90
C VAL A 49 -2.43 14.91 -28.33
N THR A 50 -2.30 16.19 -28.66
CA THR A 50 -2.22 16.65 -30.04
C THR A 50 -0.79 17.06 -30.35
N VAL A 51 -0.19 16.42 -31.35
CA VAL A 51 1.15 16.69 -31.85
C VAL A 51 1.01 17.40 -33.19
N ASN A 52 1.46 18.65 -33.29
CA ASN A 52 1.42 19.40 -34.53
C ASN A 52 2.83 19.57 -35.14
N PRO A 53 3.12 18.89 -36.26
CA PRO A 53 4.35 19.04 -37.05
C PRO A 53 4.34 20.24 -38.01
N GLY A 54 3.26 21.04 -38.04
CA GLY A 54 3.12 22.25 -38.87
C GLY A 54 2.12 22.12 -40.02
N SER A 55 1.83 20.91 -40.52
CA SER A 55 0.94 20.72 -41.68
C SER A 55 -0.23 19.75 -41.45
N CYS A 56 -0.20 18.92 -40.41
CA CYS A 56 -1.30 18.02 -40.05
C CYS A 56 -1.20 17.59 -38.58
N PRO A 57 -2.06 18.07 -37.68
CA PRO A 57 -2.02 17.67 -36.28
C PRO A 57 -2.45 16.21 -36.12
N ILE A 58 -1.70 15.46 -35.32
CA ILE A 58 -1.98 14.07 -34.97
C ILE A 58 -2.50 14.04 -33.54
N VAL A 59 -3.67 13.41 -33.33
CA VAL A 59 -4.24 13.23 -32.00
C VAL A 59 -4.07 11.77 -31.57
N SER A 60 -3.64 11.57 -30.34
CA SER A 60 -3.58 10.26 -29.69
C SER A 60 -4.20 10.33 -28.30
N GLN A 61 -4.68 9.20 -27.81
CA GLN A 61 -5.29 9.07 -26.49
C GLN A 61 -4.72 7.87 -25.75
N VAL A 62 -4.58 8.02 -24.44
CA VAL A 62 -4.18 6.96 -23.53
C VAL A 62 -5.07 7.00 -22.29
N THR A 63 -5.58 5.84 -21.88
CA THR A 63 -6.29 5.71 -20.60
C THR A 63 -5.30 5.42 -19.50
N VAL A 64 -5.33 6.21 -18.44
CA VAL A 64 -4.48 6.05 -17.27
C VAL A 64 -5.32 5.73 -16.05
N ASN A 65 -4.91 4.71 -15.31
CA ASN A 65 -5.50 4.34 -14.04
C ASN A 65 -4.47 4.54 -12.92
N VAL A 66 -4.84 5.33 -11.92
CA VAL A 66 -4.05 5.55 -10.70
C VAL A 66 -4.78 4.89 -9.54
N TYR A 67 -4.12 3.96 -8.88
CA TYR A 67 -4.68 3.20 -7.78
C TYR A 67 -4.18 3.73 -6.44
N PRO A 68 -5.04 3.86 -5.42
CA PRO A 68 -4.56 4.24 -4.10
C PRO A 68 -3.70 3.12 -3.52
N THR A 69 -2.71 3.51 -2.73
CA THR A 69 -1.89 2.56 -1.99
C THR A 69 -2.71 2.03 -0.81
N PRO A 70 -2.73 0.71 -0.54
CA PRO A 70 -3.31 0.21 0.70
C PRO A 70 -2.63 0.83 1.90
N THR A 71 -3.37 1.07 2.98
CA THR A 71 -2.81 1.59 4.23
C THR A 71 -3.30 0.77 5.41
N ILE A 72 -2.39 0.44 6.32
CA ILE A 72 -2.77 -0.08 7.63
C ILE A 72 -3.03 1.13 8.52
N THR A 73 -4.23 1.23 9.06
CA THR A 73 -4.69 2.40 9.82
C THR A 73 -4.60 2.21 11.32
N ALA A 74 -4.68 0.97 11.78
CA ALA A 74 -4.50 0.64 13.19
C ALA A 74 -3.93 -0.76 13.34
N LEU A 75 -3.16 -0.94 14.41
CA LEU A 75 -2.77 -2.22 14.95
C LEU A 75 -3.08 -2.18 16.45
N ALA A 76 -3.67 -3.24 16.97
CA ALA A 76 -4.07 -3.34 18.38
C ALA A 76 -3.88 -4.76 18.90
N ASN A 77 -3.80 -4.87 20.22
CA ASN A 77 -3.75 -6.16 20.93
C ASN A 77 -4.38 -6.03 22.32
N ASN A 78 -4.71 -7.15 22.96
CA ASN A 78 -5.23 -7.18 24.34
C ASN A 78 -4.11 -7.33 25.40
N GLY A 79 -2.85 -7.14 25.02
CA GLY A 79 -1.71 -7.22 25.93
C GLY A 79 -1.64 -6.02 26.89
N PRO A 80 -0.97 -6.18 28.05
CA PRO A 80 -0.26 -7.39 28.47
C PRO A 80 -1.17 -8.55 28.88
N VAL A 81 -0.83 -9.77 28.44
CA VAL A 81 -1.49 -11.02 28.87
C VAL A 81 -0.52 -11.94 29.62
N CYS A 82 -1.02 -12.73 30.57
CA CYS A 82 -0.21 -13.68 31.32
C CYS A 82 0.09 -14.94 30.47
N GLN A 83 1.18 -15.64 30.79
CA GLN A 83 1.46 -16.96 30.21
C GLN A 83 0.24 -17.88 30.31
N GLY A 84 -0.03 -18.62 29.25
CA GLY A 84 -1.17 -19.54 29.16
C GLY A 84 -2.51 -18.86 28.86
N SER A 85 -2.56 -17.52 28.87
CA SER A 85 -3.75 -16.76 28.46
C SER A 85 -3.84 -16.64 26.93
N SER A 86 -4.96 -16.08 26.46
CA SER A 86 -5.18 -15.82 25.04
C SER A 86 -4.78 -14.40 24.66
N LEU A 87 -3.93 -14.26 23.64
CA LEU A 87 -3.50 -12.99 23.05
C LEU A 87 -4.30 -12.75 21.77
N THR A 88 -5.01 -11.63 21.69
CA THR A 88 -5.69 -11.19 20.47
C THR A 88 -4.86 -10.13 19.78
N ILE A 89 -4.68 -10.27 18.46
CA ILE A 89 -4.04 -9.28 17.59
C ILE A 89 -5.04 -8.83 16.53
N ASN A 90 -5.14 -7.51 16.40
CA ASN A 90 -6.14 -6.85 15.57
C ASN A 90 -5.44 -5.85 14.65
N ALA A 91 -5.92 -5.74 13.42
CA ALA A 91 -5.51 -4.73 12.46
C ALA A 91 -6.74 -4.10 11.81
N ALA A 92 -6.60 -2.82 11.43
CA ALA A 92 -7.50 -2.15 10.52
C ALA A 92 -6.70 -1.70 9.29
N ALA A 93 -7.29 -1.85 8.11
CA ALA A 93 -6.67 -1.44 6.86
C ALA A 93 -7.70 -0.75 5.95
N ASN A 94 -7.26 0.32 5.30
CA ASN A 94 -7.99 0.93 4.18
C ASN A 94 -7.47 0.34 2.89
N VAL A 95 -8.35 -0.37 2.18
CA VAL A 95 -8.07 -1.03 0.92
C VAL A 95 -9.22 -0.77 -0.05
N SER A 96 -8.92 -0.69 -1.33
CA SER A 96 -9.88 -0.25 -2.37
C SER A 96 -10.14 -1.30 -3.44
N ALA A 97 -9.62 -2.52 -3.29
CA ALA A 97 -9.85 -3.62 -4.22
C ALA A 97 -9.70 -4.97 -3.53
N THR A 98 -9.63 -6.06 -4.31
CA THR A 98 -9.44 -7.41 -3.79
C THR A 98 -8.21 -7.46 -2.90
N THR A 99 -8.40 -7.87 -1.64
CA THR A 99 -7.37 -7.78 -0.60
C THR A 99 -7.11 -9.14 0.02
N THR A 100 -5.83 -9.46 0.24
CA THR A 100 -5.40 -10.58 1.06
C THR A 100 -4.58 -10.08 2.24
N TYR A 101 -4.73 -10.76 3.37
CA TYR A 101 -3.98 -10.52 4.59
C TYR A 101 -3.09 -11.73 4.86
N SER A 102 -1.86 -11.48 5.29
CA SER A 102 -0.92 -12.53 5.70
C SER A 102 -0.16 -12.08 6.93
N TRP A 103 -0.47 -12.72 8.05
CA TRP A 103 0.28 -12.60 9.28
C TRP A 103 1.35 -13.67 9.33
N THR A 104 2.55 -13.29 9.75
CA THR A 104 3.59 -14.20 10.19
C THR A 104 4.06 -13.81 11.57
N GLY A 105 4.46 -14.78 12.36
CA GLY A 105 4.88 -14.53 13.73
C GLY A 105 5.73 -15.63 14.32
N PRO A 106 6.03 -15.53 15.62
CA PRO A 106 6.83 -16.51 16.34
C PRO A 106 6.12 -17.87 16.38
N ASN A 107 6.87 -18.94 16.65
CA ASN A 107 6.33 -20.31 16.74
C ASN A 107 5.55 -20.75 15.48
N ALA A 108 5.98 -20.30 14.29
CA ALA A 108 5.32 -20.56 13.02
C ALA A 108 3.86 -20.06 12.95
N PHE A 109 3.51 -19.06 13.76
CA PHE A 109 2.20 -18.44 13.69
C PHE A 109 1.96 -17.88 12.29
N THR A 110 0.85 -18.27 11.69
CA THR A 110 0.35 -17.70 10.43
C THR A 110 -1.15 -17.47 10.54
N ALA A 111 -1.64 -16.41 9.92
CA ALA A 111 -3.06 -16.13 9.83
C ALA A 111 -3.38 -15.25 8.63
N ASN A 112 -4.63 -15.25 8.20
CA ASN A 112 -5.08 -14.53 7.00
C ASN A 112 -6.28 -13.62 7.24
N THR A 113 -6.54 -13.28 8.51
CA THR A 113 -7.63 -12.37 8.89
C THR A 113 -7.10 -11.16 9.65
N LEU A 114 -7.91 -10.11 9.75
CA LEU A 114 -7.56 -8.90 10.49
C LEU A 114 -7.63 -9.06 12.02
N SER A 115 -8.32 -10.08 12.53
CA SER A 115 -8.50 -10.32 13.95
C SER A 115 -8.19 -11.78 14.27
N ASN A 116 -7.07 -12.01 14.95
CA ASN A 116 -6.59 -13.36 15.23
C ASN A 116 -6.37 -13.56 16.74
N THR A 117 -6.71 -14.74 17.24
CA THR A 117 -6.51 -15.12 18.64
C THR A 117 -5.46 -16.22 18.74
N ILE A 118 -4.47 -16.01 19.59
CA ILE A 118 -3.40 -16.95 19.91
C ILE A 118 -3.68 -17.47 21.31
N ASN A 119 -4.10 -18.72 21.40
CA ASN A 119 -4.39 -19.36 22.68
C ASN A 119 -3.10 -19.85 23.35
N ASN A 120 -3.11 -19.94 24.68
CA ASN A 120 -2.03 -20.51 25.47
C ASN A 120 -0.65 -19.87 25.17
N VAL A 121 -0.58 -18.54 25.25
CA VAL A 121 0.62 -17.80 24.87
C VAL A 121 1.81 -18.14 25.78
N MET A 122 2.95 -18.46 25.18
CA MET A 122 4.19 -18.84 25.88
C MET A 122 5.26 -17.76 25.69
N PRO A 123 6.33 -17.72 26.51
CA PRO A 123 7.39 -16.70 26.39
C PRO A 123 8.02 -16.61 24.99
N ALA A 124 8.09 -17.72 24.23
CA ALA A 124 8.61 -17.71 22.86
C ALA A 124 7.72 -16.95 21.85
N ALA A 125 6.47 -16.62 22.21
CA ALA A 125 5.54 -15.83 21.41
C ALA A 125 5.79 -14.31 21.50
N THR A 126 6.76 -13.85 22.29
CA THR A 126 7.08 -12.42 22.47
C THR A 126 8.06 -11.89 21.41
N ARG A 127 7.90 -12.28 20.15
CA ARG A 127 8.72 -11.74 19.05
C ARG A 127 7.83 -11.02 18.04
N PHE A 128 8.41 -10.60 16.94
CA PHE A 128 7.73 -9.76 15.96
C PHE A 128 6.61 -10.54 15.27
N TYR A 129 5.44 -9.91 15.20
CA TYR A 129 4.35 -10.27 14.32
C TYR A 129 4.37 -9.31 13.12
N SER A 130 4.29 -9.84 11.91
CA SER A 130 4.29 -9.07 10.68
C SER A 130 2.98 -9.29 9.95
N LEU A 131 2.29 -8.21 9.60
CA LEU A 131 1.14 -8.22 8.72
C LEU A 131 1.54 -7.72 7.35
N THR A 132 1.26 -8.52 6.32
CA THR A 132 1.31 -8.11 4.92
C THR A 132 -0.11 -7.97 4.39
N VAL A 133 -0.42 -6.82 3.82
CA VAL A 133 -1.67 -6.52 3.12
C VAL A 133 -1.36 -6.40 1.64
N THR A 134 -1.95 -7.28 0.84
CA THR A 134 -1.78 -7.25 -0.61
C THR A 134 -3.10 -6.90 -1.26
N THR A 135 -3.09 -5.89 -2.13
CA THR A 135 -4.27 -5.46 -2.88
C THR A 135 -4.03 -5.69 -4.37
N ALA A 136 -5.01 -6.28 -5.06
CA ALA A 136 -4.95 -6.56 -6.49
C ALA A 136 -6.05 -5.82 -7.26
N TYR A 137 -5.66 -5.16 -8.35
CA TYR A 137 -6.54 -4.45 -9.28
C TYR A 137 -6.61 -5.20 -10.61
N LEU A 138 -7.82 -5.32 -11.18
CA LEU A 138 -8.09 -6.27 -12.28
C LEU A 138 -7.84 -5.73 -13.69
N ALA A 139 -7.65 -4.42 -13.93
CA ALA A 139 -7.34 -3.91 -15.28
C ALA A 139 -6.74 -2.49 -15.30
N PRO A 140 -5.54 -2.28 -15.88
CA PRO A 140 -4.53 -3.31 -16.15
C PRO A 140 -4.14 -4.03 -14.85
N THR A 141 -3.79 -5.32 -14.91
CA THR A 141 -3.45 -6.11 -13.71
C THR A 141 -2.30 -5.44 -12.97
N TYR A 142 -2.58 -4.95 -11.77
CA TYR A 142 -1.64 -4.22 -10.94
C TYR A 142 -1.77 -4.71 -9.49
N GLN A 143 -0.64 -4.99 -8.84
CA GLN A 143 -0.61 -5.49 -7.46
C GLN A 143 0.25 -4.60 -6.59
N GLN A 144 -0.26 -4.28 -5.40
CA GLN A 144 0.42 -3.48 -4.39
C GLN A 144 0.50 -4.25 -3.08
N THR A 145 1.69 -4.27 -2.50
CA THR A 145 1.95 -4.94 -1.22
C THR A 145 2.40 -3.90 -0.21
N LEU A 146 1.70 -3.85 0.93
CA LEU A 146 2.12 -3.10 2.11
C LEU A 146 2.45 -4.08 3.23
N THR A 147 3.63 -3.96 3.82
CA THR A 147 4.05 -4.76 4.97
C THR A 147 4.23 -3.86 6.18
N CYS A 148 3.66 -4.28 7.30
CA CYS A 148 3.84 -3.64 8.61
C CYS A 148 4.31 -4.68 9.61
N SER A 149 5.19 -4.29 10.53
CA SER A 149 5.65 -5.14 11.62
C SER A 149 5.29 -4.52 12.97
N ALA A 150 4.85 -5.39 13.87
CA ALA A 150 4.57 -5.10 15.26
C ALA A 150 5.43 -6.00 16.15
N THR A 151 5.92 -5.46 17.26
CA THR A 151 6.83 -6.14 18.19
C THR A 151 6.09 -6.47 19.47
N ALA A 152 5.90 -7.74 19.81
CA ALA A 152 5.52 -8.11 21.17
C ALA A 152 6.72 -7.85 22.09
N GLN A 153 6.65 -6.84 22.95
CA GLN A 153 7.57 -6.64 24.05
C GLN A 153 7.09 -7.39 25.30
N ASN A 154 8.02 -7.87 26.11
CA ASN A 154 7.67 -8.15 27.50
C ASN A 154 7.49 -6.81 28.21
N GLU A 155 6.44 -6.70 29.00
CA GLU A 155 6.40 -5.72 30.07
C GLU A 155 6.27 -6.55 31.35
N CYS A 156 7.20 -6.41 32.28
CA CYS A 156 7.07 -7.04 33.60
C CYS A 156 5.95 -6.37 34.41
N GLY A 157 4.69 -6.60 34.03
CA GLY A 157 3.53 -6.37 34.87
C GLY A 157 3.23 -7.62 35.70
N SER A 158 3.13 -7.47 37.01
CA SER A 158 2.81 -8.56 37.93
C SER A 158 1.42 -9.14 37.64
N CYS A 159 1.36 -10.36 37.11
CA CYS A 159 0.15 -11.18 37.17
C CYS A 159 -0.12 -11.55 38.65
N SER A 160 -1.38 -11.48 39.11
CA SER A 160 -1.76 -11.80 40.49
C SER A 160 -1.54 -13.29 40.79
N GLY A 161 -0.34 -13.66 41.23
CA GLY A 161 0.02 -15.05 41.54
C GLY A 161 1.53 -15.35 41.62
N GLY A 162 2.40 -14.38 41.33
CA GLY A 162 3.87 -14.55 41.38
C GLY A 162 4.56 -13.93 40.18
N THR A 163 5.90 -14.00 40.13
CA THR A 163 6.72 -13.47 39.03
C THR A 163 6.45 -14.26 37.74
N VAL A 164 5.42 -13.86 36.99
CA VAL A 164 5.07 -14.38 35.67
C VAL A 164 5.08 -13.20 34.70
N GLY A 165 5.80 -13.35 33.58
CA GLY A 165 5.98 -12.29 32.59
C GLY A 165 4.67 -11.87 31.92
N CYS A 166 4.50 -10.57 31.72
CA CYS A 166 3.42 -9.95 30.97
C CYS A 166 3.92 -9.55 29.57
N TYR A 167 3.03 -9.51 28.57
CA TYR A 167 3.41 -9.39 27.16
C TYR A 167 2.57 -8.37 26.38
N THR A 168 3.13 -7.20 26.04
CA THR A 168 2.47 -6.09 25.31
C THR A 168 2.99 -6.00 23.88
N ILE A 169 2.15 -5.84 22.85
CA ILE A 169 2.65 -5.55 21.48
C ILE A 169 2.78 -4.05 21.24
N LEU A 170 4.02 -3.60 20.96
CA LEU A 170 4.31 -2.30 20.37
C LEU A 170 4.10 -2.35 18.86
N HIS A 171 3.29 -1.45 18.35
CA HIS A 171 3.02 -1.35 16.93
C HIS A 171 3.86 -0.25 16.28
N SER A 172 4.36 -0.49 15.07
CA SER A 172 4.89 0.56 14.21
C SER A 172 4.13 0.57 12.90
N LEU A 173 3.49 1.71 12.59
CA LEU A 173 2.92 1.93 11.27
C LEU A 173 4.06 2.33 10.32
N PRO A 174 4.07 1.86 9.06
CA PRO A 174 5.01 2.33 8.07
C PRO A 174 4.79 3.83 7.88
N LYS A 175 5.87 4.60 8.00
CA LYS A 175 5.86 6.02 7.63
C LYS A 175 5.62 6.09 6.12
N LEU A 176 4.53 6.73 5.72
CA LEU A 176 4.20 7.06 4.32
C LEU A 176 5.22 8.03 3.73
#